data_AF-A0A7C1MYN5-F1
#
_entry.id   AF-A0A7C1MYN5-F1
#
_cell.length_a   1.000
_cell.length_b   1.000
_cell.length_c   1.000
_cell.angle_alpha   90.00
_cell.angle_beta   90.00
_cell.angle_gamma   90.00
#
_symmetry.space_group_name_H-M   'P 1'
#
loop_
_entity.id
_entity.type
_entity.pdbx_description
1 polymer ?
#
loop_
_entity_poly.entity_id
_entity_poly.type
_entity_poly.pdbx_seq_one_letter_code
_entity_poly.pdbx_strand_id
1 'polypeptide(L)'
;MTKHIQNHPFYARAQEWTRLISITGSAQIGIQAMSLVCGIFVIRYLSTEEYALYTLANTMLGTIIILANAGIPTGVMAEGGRVWMDKAKLGVVFASGFELRRKFGIVSLIICVPILIYLLRHNNASWLTTILIIVGIIPAFFAQISNSILEIAPKLTQDITRLQKNELGINIGRLLLLIPSMFIFPFAYIAIYSATIPQVVGNRNLKKITNKYVDWEQSSSLKVKKSILQKVKRILPEAIFYCLSGQITVWLLSIFGSTNSIAQIGALGRLAMVIGIISVLFGTLITPRFARLKDDFNLLLRRYWQALILVLFALCFVVLVVYLFPSQILWILGSDYANLEREVVLAIIGSCLSIFSGIISSLYSSRGWIINPIFYITISIVSTVIGIVVTDISTLYGVLILNIIVAGVQVLTHFIYGLYRLKAFNSI
;
A
#
# COMPACT_ATOMS: atom_id res chain seq x y z
N MET A 1 -32.37 -25.98 -21.94
CA MET A 1 -32.71 -24.86 -21.04
C MET A 1 -31.48 -24.17 -20.42
N THR A 2 -30.35 -24.85 -20.21
CA THR A 2 -29.10 -24.29 -19.63
C THR A 2 -28.23 -23.44 -20.57
N LYS A 3 -28.38 -23.54 -21.90
CA LYS A 3 -27.61 -22.74 -22.87
C LYS A 3 -28.12 -21.31 -23.10
N HIS A 4 -29.40 -21.02 -22.85
CA HIS A 4 -29.95 -19.67 -23.07
C HIS A 4 -29.67 -18.70 -21.91
N ILE A 5 -29.39 -19.19 -20.70
CA ILE A 5 -29.04 -18.37 -19.54
C ILE A 5 -27.58 -17.87 -19.62
N GLN A 6 -26.70 -18.64 -20.28
CA GLN A 6 -25.27 -18.28 -20.44
C GLN A 6 -25.04 -17.12 -21.42
N ASN A 7 -25.98 -16.85 -22.33
CA ASN A 7 -25.84 -15.78 -23.35
C ASN A 7 -26.35 -14.42 -22.89
N HIS A 8 -26.85 -14.28 -21.65
CA HIS A 8 -27.25 -12.97 -21.15
C HIS A 8 -25.99 -12.13 -20.85
N PRO A 9 -25.87 -10.88 -21.35
CA PRO A 9 -24.68 -10.04 -21.16
C PRO A 9 -24.35 -9.75 -19.68
N PHE A 10 -25.33 -9.92 -18.79
CA PHE A 10 -25.14 -9.88 -17.35
C PHE A 10 -24.36 -11.10 -16.82
N TYR A 11 -24.69 -12.32 -17.29
CA TYR A 11 -24.02 -13.55 -16.85
C TYR A 11 -22.57 -13.60 -17.34
N ALA A 12 -22.31 -13.23 -18.60
CA ALA A 12 -20.95 -13.15 -19.13
C ALA A 12 -20.07 -12.16 -18.35
N ARG A 13 -20.62 -10.99 -17.99
CA ARG A 13 -19.91 -10.00 -17.15
C ARG A 13 -19.71 -10.51 -15.73
N ALA A 14 -20.72 -11.11 -15.12
CA ALA A 14 -20.60 -11.69 -13.78
C ALA A 14 -19.51 -12.77 -13.75
N GLN A 15 -19.50 -13.67 -14.74
CA GLN A 15 -18.48 -14.71 -14.89
C GLN A 15 -17.07 -14.13 -15.07
N GLU A 16 -16.92 -13.06 -15.86
CA GLU A 16 -15.63 -12.35 -16.00
C GLU A 16 -15.16 -11.76 -14.66
N TRP A 17 -16.04 -11.09 -13.92
CA TRP A 17 -15.71 -10.51 -12.62
C TRP A 17 -15.39 -11.59 -11.58
N THR A 18 -16.18 -12.65 -11.49
CA THR A 18 -15.90 -13.78 -10.60
C THR A 18 -14.55 -14.40 -10.93
N ARG A 19 -14.22 -14.57 -12.21
CA ARG A 19 -12.91 -15.08 -12.64
C ARG A 19 -11.77 -14.14 -12.24
N LEU A 20 -11.90 -12.83 -12.48
CA LEU A 20 -10.86 -11.85 -12.13
C LEU A 20 -10.65 -11.72 -10.62
N ILE A 21 -11.74 -11.66 -9.85
CA ILE A 21 -11.70 -11.61 -8.39
C ILE A 21 -11.12 -12.91 -7.85
N SER A 22 -11.50 -14.06 -8.39
CA SER A 22 -10.95 -15.36 -7.99
C SER A 22 -9.44 -15.44 -8.25
N ILE A 23 -8.98 -15.12 -9.47
CA ILE A 23 -7.55 -15.15 -9.83
C ILE A 23 -6.74 -14.19 -8.97
N THR A 24 -7.21 -12.94 -8.84
CA THR A 24 -6.47 -11.91 -8.09
C THR A 24 -6.52 -12.22 -6.60
N GLY A 25 -7.68 -12.62 -6.09
CA GLY A 25 -7.88 -12.98 -4.68
C GLY A 25 -7.03 -14.17 -4.28
N SER A 26 -7.06 -15.27 -5.05
CA SER A 26 -6.25 -16.46 -4.76
C SER A 26 -4.75 -16.15 -4.81
N ALA A 27 -4.31 -15.35 -5.79
CA ALA A 27 -2.91 -14.93 -5.88
C ALA A 27 -2.49 -14.08 -4.68
N GLN A 28 -3.33 -13.12 -4.26
CA GLN A 28 -3.02 -12.27 -3.11
C GLN A 28 -3.04 -13.03 -1.78
N ILE A 29 -3.94 -13.99 -1.60
CA ILE A 29 -3.91 -14.90 -0.44
C ILE A 29 -2.56 -15.64 -0.40
N GLY A 30 -2.11 -16.17 -1.54
CA GLY A 30 -0.80 -16.81 -1.65
C GLY A 30 0.35 -15.85 -1.31
N ILE A 31 0.33 -14.63 -1.86
CA ILE A 31 1.36 -13.60 -1.60
C ILE A 31 1.44 -13.24 -0.12
N GLN A 32 0.31 -13.04 0.54
CA GLN A 32 0.28 -12.71 1.96
C GLN A 32 0.71 -13.89 2.84
N ALA A 33 0.27 -15.10 2.53
CA ALA A 33 0.71 -16.31 3.24
C ALA A 33 2.23 -16.47 3.14
N MET A 34 2.81 -16.31 1.94
CA MET A 34 4.26 -16.36 1.74
C MET A 34 4.99 -15.25 2.50
N SER A 35 4.43 -14.03 2.51
CA SER A 35 4.98 -12.90 3.26
C SER A 35 4.96 -13.14 4.77
N LEU A 36 3.89 -13.73 5.29
CA LEU A 36 3.76 -14.13 6.69
C LEU A 36 4.79 -15.20 7.04
N VAL A 37 4.94 -16.24 6.21
CA VAL A 37 5.96 -17.28 6.40
C VAL A 37 7.36 -16.67 6.43
N CYS A 38 7.68 -15.77 5.50
CA CYS A 38 8.97 -15.05 5.51
C CYS A 38 9.18 -14.29 6.82
N GLY A 39 8.17 -13.54 7.28
CA GLY A 39 8.25 -12.75 8.51
C GLY A 39 8.47 -13.60 9.75
N ILE A 40 7.70 -14.70 9.90
CA ILE A 40 7.86 -15.65 11.01
C ILE A 40 9.26 -16.28 10.99
N PHE A 41 9.75 -16.65 9.80
CA PHE A 41 11.06 -17.27 9.67
C PHE A 41 12.19 -16.33 10.09
N VAL A 42 12.12 -15.06 9.65
CA VAL A 42 13.08 -14.02 10.04
C VAL A 42 13.11 -13.81 11.56
N ILE A 43 11.94 -13.75 12.22
CA ILE A 43 11.86 -13.58 13.68
C ILE A 43 12.48 -14.76 14.44
N ARG A 44 12.30 -15.99 13.94
CA ARG A 44 12.77 -17.20 14.64
C ARG A 44 14.26 -17.45 14.52
N TYR A 45 14.87 -17.05 13.41
CA TYR A 45 16.27 -17.39 13.10
C TYR A 45 17.25 -16.24 13.30
N LEU A 46 16.80 -14.99 13.22
CA LEU A 46 17.67 -13.86 13.57
C LEU A 46 17.77 -13.73 15.10
N SER A 47 18.96 -13.36 15.57
CA SER A 47 19.13 -12.87 16.94
C SER A 47 18.30 -11.61 17.15
N THR A 48 18.03 -11.26 18.41
CA THR A 48 17.30 -10.03 18.76
C THR A 48 17.96 -8.77 18.20
N GLU A 49 19.30 -8.72 18.20
CA GLU A 49 20.08 -7.63 17.63
C GLU A 49 19.93 -7.55 16.11
N GLU A 50 20.13 -8.65 15.40
CA GLU A 50 20.00 -8.69 13.93
C GLU A 50 18.56 -8.41 13.48
N TYR A 51 17.56 -8.89 14.24
CA TYR A 51 16.17 -8.59 13.99
C TYR A 51 15.85 -7.10 14.17
N ALA A 52 16.46 -6.43 15.15
CA ALA A 52 16.32 -4.98 15.33
C ALA A 52 16.91 -4.22 14.12
N LEU A 53 18.11 -4.61 13.66
CA LEU A 53 18.72 -4.02 12.46
C LEU A 53 17.88 -4.24 11.20
N TYR A 54 17.35 -5.46 11.02
CA TYR A 54 16.45 -5.79 9.92
C TYR A 54 15.18 -4.94 9.95
N THR A 55 14.56 -4.79 11.12
CA THR A 55 13.34 -4.01 11.30
C THR A 55 13.59 -2.54 11.00
N LEU A 56 14.68 -1.98 11.52
CA LEU A 56 15.09 -0.60 11.29
C LEU A 56 15.33 -0.32 9.80
N ALA A 57 16.07 -1.20 9.13
CA ALA A 57 16.37 -1.07 7.70
C ALA A 57 15.11 -1.11 6.83
N ASN A 58 14.17 -2.03 7.11
CA ASN A 58 12.91 -2.11 6.36
C ASN A 58 11.96 -0.94 6.66
N THR A 59 11.94 -0.44 7.89
CA THR A 59 11.18 0.75 8.26
C THR A 59 11.67 1.97 7.50
N MET A 60 12.99 2.18 7.48
CA MET A 60 13.60 3.27 6.70
C MET A 60 13.40 3.08 5.20
N LEU A 61 13.48 1.85 4.67
CA LEU A 61 13.15 1.57 3.27
C LEU A 61 11.73 2.01 2.92
N GLY A 62 10.75 1.72 3.78
CA GLY A 62 9.37 2.19 3.62
C GLY A 62 9.29 3.72 3.54
N THR A 63 9.93 4.43 4.46
CA THR A 63 9.99 5.89 4.47
C THR A 63 10.61 6.47 3.19
N ILE A 64 11.74 5.90 2.75
CA ILE A 64 12.42 6.34 1.52
C ILE A 64 11.51 6.16 0.31
N ILE A 65 10.77 5.05 0.24
CA ILE A 65 9.85 4.76 -0.87
C ILE A 65 8.67 5.73 -0.89
N ILE A 66 8.08 6.04 0.26
CA ILE A 66 6.96 7.00 0.35
C ILE A 66 7.42 8.37 -0.15
N LEU A 67 8.56 8.86 0.33
CA LEU A 67 9.14 10.14 -0.08
C LEU A 67 9.56 10.17 -1.55
N ALA A 68 10.12 9.10 -2.07
CA ALA A 68 10.55 9.04 -3.47
C ALA A 68 9.38 8.91 -4.44
N ASN A 69 8.32 8.20 -4.05
CA ASN A 69 7.13 8.07 -4.89
C ASN A 69 6.35 9.39 -4.90
N ALA A 70 6.11 10.05 -3.75
CA ALA A 70 5.50 11.38 -3.61
C ALA A 70 4.37 11.73 -4.62
N GLY A 71 3.54 10.76 -5.02
CA GLY A 71 2.47 10.96 -6.01
C GLY A 71 2.85 10.79 -7.49
N ILE A 72 4.09 10.44 -7.83
CA ILE A 72 4.53 10.10 -9.19
C ILE A 72 3.72 8.93 -9.76
N PRO A 73 3.56 7.76 -9.08
CA PRO A 73 2.76 6.66 -9.62
C PRO A 73 1.30 7.08 -9.85
N THR A 74 0.72 7.87 -8.93
CA THR A 74 -0.62 8.44 -9.06
C THR A 74 -0.74 9.35 -10.28
N GLY A 75 0.26 10.20 -10.51
CA GLY A 75 0.31 11.07 -11.68
C GLY A 75 0.46 10.30 -12.99
N VAL A 76 1.27 9.25 -13.01
CA VAL A 76 1.42 8.33 -14.14
C VAL A 76 0.13 7.56 -14.40
N MET A 77 -0.57 7.09 -13.36
CA MET A 77 -1.88 6.43 -13.49
C MET A 77 -2.92 7.38 -14.10
N ALA A 78 -2.97 8.63 -13.63
CA ALA A 78 -3.93 9.63 -14.12
C ALA A 78 -3.68 10.05 -15.57
N GLU A 79 -2.42 10.27 -15.97
CA GLU A 79 -2.10 10.59 -17.38
C GLU A 79 -2.20 9.35 -18.28
N GLY A 80 -1.71 8.20 -17.79
CA GLY A 80 -1.75 6.93 -18.52
C GLY A 80 -3.17 6.44 -18.76
N GLY A 81 -4.10 6.64 -17.81
CA GLY A 81 -5.51 6.27 -17.94
C GLY A 81 -6.23 6.96 -19.10
N ARG A 82 -5.74 8.13 -19.55
CA ARG A 82 -6.29 8.88 -20.70
C ARG A 82 -5.78 8.37 -22.05
N VAL A 83 -4.59 7.76 -22.07
CA VAL A 83 -3.90 7.35 -23.31
C VAL A 83 -3.59 5.85 -23.34
N TRP A 84 -4.26 5.04 -22.52
CA TRP A 84 -3.97 3.63 -22.32
C TRP A 84 -4.06 2.75 -23.58
N MET A 85 -4.77 3.22 -24.61
CA MET A 85 -4.90 2.54 -25.92
C MET A 85 -3.74 2.86 -26.88
N ASP A 86 -3.02 3.97 -26.66
CA ASP A 86 -1.98 4.46 -27.56
C ASP A 86 -0.60 4.14 -26.97
N LYS A 87 0.05 3.12 -27.55
CA LYS A 87 1.33 2.59 -27.08
C LYS A 87 2.44 3.65 -27.02
N ALA A 88 2.48 4.56 -28.00
CA ALA A 88 3.50 5.60 -28.08
C ALA A 88 3.25 6.69 -27.03
N LYS A 89 2.00 7.17 -26.91
CA LYS A 89 1.66 8.17 -25.88
C LYS A 89 1.84 7.61 -24.47
N LEU A 90 1.49 6.35 -24.23
CA LEU A 90 1.74 5.70 -22.96
C LEU A 90 3.26 5.56 -22.69
N GLY A 91 4.06 5.28 -23.74
CA GLY A 91 5.52 5.36 -23.74
C GLY A 91 6.07 6.66 -23.17
N VAL A 92 5.61 7.79 -23.72
CA VAL A 92 5.99 9.14 -23.24
C VAL A 92 5.66 9.35 -21.77
N VAL A 93 4.50 8.88 -21.31
CA VAL A 93 4.08 8.98 -19.90
C VAL A 93 5.01 8.17 -18.99
N PHE A 94 5.33 6.94 -19.38
CA PHE A 94 6.24 6.07 -18.62
C PHE A 94 7.65 6.63 -18.57
N ALA A 95 8.22 7.03 -19.70
CA ALA A 95 9.54 7.66 -19.77
C ALA A 95 9.62 8.91 -18.87
N SER A 96 8.59 9.75 -18.91
CA SER A 96 8.48 10.94 -18.06
C SER A 96 8.41 10.59 -16.56
N GLY A 97 7.62 9.58 -16.20
CA GLY A 97 7.49 9.09 -14.83
C GLY A 97 8.81 8.51 -14.28
N PHE A 98 9.49 7.68 -15.07
CA PHE A 98 10.78 7.08 -14.69
C PHE A 98 11.89 8.12 -14.47
N GLU A 99 11.95 9.17 -15.29
CA GLU A 99 12.94 10.22 -15.11
C GLU A 99 12.68 11.04 -13.84
N LEU A 100 11.42 11.45 -13.59
CA LEU A 100 11.06 12.15 -12.37
C LEU A 100 11.40 11.30 -11.14
N ARG A 101 11.04 10.01 -11.20
CA ARG A 101 11.32 9.04 -10.15
C ARG A 101 12.82 8.92 -9.85
N ARG A 102 13.68 8.90 -10.88
CA ARG A 102 15.14 8.86 -10.67
C ARG A 102 15.61 10.08 -9.87
N LYS A 103 15.11 11.28 -10.20
CA LYS A 103 15.49 12.52 -9.51
C LYS A 103 15.00 12.52 -8.05
N PHE A 104 13.72 12.24 -7.82
CA PHE A 104 13.14 12.17 -6.46
C PHE A 104 13.77 11.06 -5.62
N GLY A 105 14.09 9.92 -6.24
CA GLY A 105 14.73 8.82 -5.54
C GLY A 105 16.15 9.14 -5.08
N ILE A 106 16.95 9.84 -5.89
CA ILE A 106 18.29 10.30 -5.47
C ILE A 106 18.17 11.26 -4.28
N VAL A 107 17.28 12.25 -4.35
CA VAL A 107 17.07 13.20 -3.25
C VAL A 107 16.63 12.49 -1.96
N SER A 108 15.71 11.53 -2.08
CA SER A 108 15.21 10.76 -0.92
C SER A 108 16.31 9.92 -0.28
N LEU A 109 17.18 9.29 -1.09
CA LEU A 109 18.34 8.53 -0.59
C LEU A 109 19.35 9.44 0.11
N ILE A 110 19.68 10.61 -0.47
CA ILE A 110 20.63 11.55 0.13
C ILE A 110 20.19 11.97 1.54
N ILE A 111 18.89 12.14 1.76
CA ILE A 111 18.35 12.53 3.07
C ILE A 111 18.29 11.34 4.03
N CYS A 112 17.77 10.20 3.58
CA CYS A 112 17.41 9.10 4.48
C CYS A 112 18.55 8.11 4.74
N VAL A 113 19.51 7.93 3.82
CA VAL A 113 20.63 7.01 4.01
C VAL A 113 21.54 7.44 5.17
N PRO A 114 21.90 8.74 5.33
CA PRO A 114 22.64 9.19 6.51
C PRO A 114 21.90 8.93 7.83
N ILE A 115 20.58 9.15 7.84
CA ILE A 115 19.73 8.85 9.01
C ILE A 115 19.77 7.35 9.32
N LEU A 116 19.64 6.49 8.30
CA LEU A 116 19.74 5.04 8.47
C LEU A 116 21.12 4.62 8.99
N ILE A 117 22.22 5.18 8.47
CA ILE A 117 23.58 4.92 8.98
C ILE A 117 23.66 5.25 10.46
N TYR A 118 23.22 6.45 10.85
CA TYR A 118 23.23 6.89 12.24
C TYR A 118 22.44 5.93 13.13
N LEU A 119 21.22 5.57 12.72
CA LEU A 119 20.36 4.66 13.48
C LEU A 119 20.95 3.25 13.61
N LEU A 120 21.54 2.70 12.54
CA LEU A 120 22.20 1.39 12.60
C LEU A 120 23.40 1.41 13.54
N ARG A 121 24.23 2.45 13.47
CA ARG A 121 25.42 2.60 14.33
C ARG A 121 25.05 2.81 15.79
N HIS A 122 23.96 3.53 16.07
CA HIS A 122 23.44 3.70 17.42
C HIS A 122 22.89 2.39 18.01
N ASN A 123 22.39 1.49 17.17
CA ASN A 123 21.97 0.14 17.55
C ASN A 123 23.11 -0.89 17.48
N ASN A 124 24.34 -0.46 17.78
CA ASN A 124 25.55 -1.30 17.87
C ASN A 124 25.92 -2.08 16.59
N ALA A 125 25.36 -1.74 15.41
CA ALA A 125 25.74 -2.39 14.17
C ALA A 125 27.21 -2.11 13.83
N SER A 126 27.97 -3.15 13.48
CA SER A 126 29.32 -2.98 12.95
C SER A 126 29.31 -2.15 11.66
N TRP A 127 30.44 -1.51 11.33
CA TRP A 127 30.56 -0.75 10.08
C TRP A 127 30.34 -1.65 8.86
N LEU A 128 30.85 -2.88 8.91
CA LEU A 128 30.65 -3.86 7.86
C LEU A 128 29.16 -4.20 7.69
N THR A 129 28.46 -4.53 8.78
CA THR A 129 27.01 -4.82 8.76
C THR A 129 26.22 -3.63 8.22
N THR A 130 26.57 -2.42 8.64
CA THR A 130 25.93 -1.18 8.18
C THR A 130 26.08 -1.00 6.68
N ILE A 131 27.30 -1.16 6.14
CA ILE A 131 27.57 -1.06 4.70
C ILE A 131 26.79 -2.13 3.93
N LEU A 132 26.80 -3.39 4.40
CA LEU A 132 26.08 -4.49 3.75
C LEU A 132 24.56 -4.27 3.73
N ILE A 133 23.98 -3.74 4.82
CA ILE A 133 22.56 -3.37 4.85
C ILE A 133 22.28 -2.29 3.80
N ILE A 134 23.09 -1.25 3.72
CA ILE A 134 22.89 -0.14 2.76
C ILE A 134 22.99 -0.63 1.32
N VAL A 135 23.97 -1.49 1.03
CA VAL A 135 24.13 -2.13 -0.29
C VAL A 135 22.92 -3.01 -0.63
N GLY A 136 22.22 -3.57 0.36
CA GLY A 136 20.96 -4.29 0.16
C GLY A 136 19.75 -3.39 -0.06
N ILE A 137 19.67 -2.29 0.71
CA ILE A 137 18.53 -1.36 0.70
C ILE A 137 18.48 -0.52 -0.58
N ILE A 138 19.62 -0.04 -1.10
CA ILE A 138 19.62 0.84 -2.29
C ILE A 138 19.02 0.14 -3.53
N PRO A 139 19.43 -1.09 -3.90
CA PRO A 139 18.80 -1.81 -5.00
C PRO A 139 17.35 -2.20 -4.68
N ALA A 140 17.04 -2.57 -3.43
CA ALA A 140 15.66 -2.86 -3.01
C ALA A 140 14.75 -1.67 -3.27
N PHE A 141 15.20 -0.50 -2.85
CA PHE A 141 14.54 0.78 -3.05
C PHE A 141 14.28 1.01 -4.54
N PHE A 142 15.33 1.03 -5.37
CA PHE A 142 15.17 1.28 -6.81
C PHE A 142 14.28 0.24 -7.49
N ALA A 143 14.29 -1.00 -7.03
CA ALA A 143 13.41 -2.05 -7.51
C ALA A 143 11.95 -1.76 -7.12
N GLN A 144 11.64 -1.48 -5.85
CA GLN A 144 10.26 -1.23 -5.41
C GLN A 144 9.63 -0.01 -6.08
N ILE A 145 10.36 1.10 -6.17
CA ILE A 145 9.85 2.27 -6.88
C ILE A 145 9.71 1.99 -8.40
N SER A 146 10.39 0.98 -8.97
CA SER A 146 10.31 0.72 -10.43
C SER A 146 9.07 -0.09 -10.71
N ASN A 147 8.84 -1.06 -9.82
CA ASN A 147 7.67 -1.90 -9.80
C ASN A 147 6.40 -1.05 -9.76
N SER A 148 6.35 -0.02 -8.89
CA SER A 148 5.18 0.85 -8.76
C SER A 148 4.75 1.55 -10.06
N ILE A 149 5.68 1.83 -10.98
CA ILE A 149 5.37 2.37 -12.31
C ILE A 149 5.08 1.25 -13.32
N LEU A 150 5.90 0.19 -13.34
CA LEU A 150 5.78 -0.91 -14.31
C LEU A 150 4.43 -1.63 -14.22
N GLU A 151 3.85 -1.75 -13.03
CA GLU A 151 2.56 -2.38 -12.81
C GLU A 151 1.38 -1.54 -13.35
N ILE A 152 1.58 -0.24 -13.57
CA ILE A 152 0.51 0.64 -14.03
C ILE A 152 0.00 0.21 -15.41
N ALA A 153 0.87 -0.21 -16.34
CA ALA A 153 0.42 -0.61 -17.68
C ALA A 153 -0.45 -1.87 -17.66
N PRO A 154 -0.03 -3.02 -17.07
CA PRO A 154 -0.90 -4.19 -16.97
C PRO A 154 -2.16 -3.92 -16.15
N LYS A 155 -2.11 -3.05 -15.12
CA LYS A 155 -3.31 -2.56 -14.42
C LYS A 155 -4.23 -1.78 -15.36
N LEU A 156 -3.69 -0.86 -16.17
CA LEU A 156 -4.39 -0.06 -17.18
C LEU A 156 -4.81 -0.83 -18.44
N THR A 157 -4.34 -2.05 -18.67
CA THR A 157 -4.83 -2.91 -19.75
C THR A 157 -5.61 -4.11 -19.24
N GLN A 158 -5.69 -4.29 -17.92
CA GLN A 158 -6.30 -5.45 -17.24
C GLN A 158 -5.62 -6.79 -17.60
N ASP A 159 -4.31 -6.79 -17.88
CA ASP A 159 -3.50 -8.01 -17.99
C ASP A 159 -3.11 -8.53 -16.59
N ILE A 160 -4.15 -8.80 -15.77
CA ILE A 160 -4.02 -9.10 -14.34
C ILE A 160 -3.33 -10.44 -14.13
N THR A 161 -3.57 -11.43 -15.00
CA THR A 161 -2.99 -12.77 -14.84
C THR A 161 -1.47 -12.74 -14.94
N ARG A 162 -0.90 -12.00 -15.90
CA ARG A 162 0.56 -11.91 -16.02
C ARG A 162 1.19 -11.10 -14.89
N LEU A 163 0.50 -10.05 -14.44
CA LEU A 163 0.90 -9.27 -13.27
C LEU A 163 0.96 -10.15 -12.01
N GLN A 164 -0.12 -10.86 -11.70
CA GLN A 164 -0.21 -11.70 -10.51
C GLN A 164 0.77 -12.88 -10.55
N LYS A 165 1.01 -13.50 -11.72
CA LYS A 165 2.05 -14.52 -11.89
C LYS A 165 3.44 -13.97 -11.58
N ASN A 166 3.73 -12.73 -11.98
CA ASN A 166 5.00 -12.09 -11.67
C ASN A 166 5.15 -11.80 -10.17
N GLU A 167 4.12 -11.25 -9.52
CA GLU A 167 4.10 -10.99 -8.07
C GLU A 167 4.26 -12.29 -7.25
N LEU A 168 3.55 -13.35 -7.64
CA LEU A 168 3.73 -14.68 -7.04
C LEU A 168 5.16 -15.19 -7.22
N GLY A 169 5.72 -15.06 -8.44
CA GLY A 169 7.10 -15.47 -8.73
C GLY A 169 8.14 -14.74 -7.89
N ILE A 170 7.95 -13.44 -7.63
CA ILE A 170 8.82 -12.66 -6.73
C ILE A 170 8.77 -13.23 -5.31
N ASN A 171 7.59 -13.51 -4.78
CA ASN A 171 7.41 -14.00 -3.41
C ASN A 171 7.91 -15.45 -3.24
N ILE A 172 7.69 -16.30 -4.23
CA ILE A 172 8.26 -17.66 -4.27
C ILE A 172 9.79 -17.58 -4.29
N GLY A 173 10.36 -16.72 -5.16
CA GLY A 173 11.80 -16.49 -5.21
C GLY A 173 12.35 -15.98 -3.88
N ARG A 174 11.61 -15.10 -3.18
CA ARG A 174 11.99 -14.63 -1.85
C ARG A 174 12.04 -15.75 -0.84
N LEU A 175 11.03 -16.62 -0.78
CA LEU A 175 11.03 -17.78 0.12
C LEU A 175 12.18 -18.73 -0.18
N LEU A 176 12.40 -19.05 -1.46
CA LEU A 176 13.44 -19.98 -1.89
C LEU A 176 14.86 -19.47 -1.59
N LEU A 177 15.08 -18.15 -1.57
CA LEU A 177 16.36 -17.59 -1.16
C LEU A 177 16.46 -17.40 0.35
N LEU A 178 15.39 -16.94 1.00
CA LEU A 178 15.38 -16.59 2.42
C LEU A 178 15.56 -17.83 3.31
N ILE A 179 14.76 -18.89 3.09
CA ILE A 179 14.76 -20.07 3.95
C ILE A 179 16.16 -20.71 4.05
N PRO A 180 16.80 -21.13 2.94
CA PRO A 180 18.11 -21.76 3.02
C PRO A 180 19.21 -20.79 3.49
N SER A 181 19.15 -19.51 3.10
CA SER A 181 20.19 -18.55 3.49
C SER A 181 20.20 -18.25 4.99
N MET A 182 19.04 -18.18 5.63
CA MET A 182 18.92 -17.96 7.07
C MET A 182 19.43 -19.14 7.91
N PHE A 183 19.38 -20.38 7.40
CA PHE A 183 19.97 -21.53 8.09
C PHE A 183 21.50 -21.47 8.15
N ILE A 184 22.13 -20.93 7.11
CA ILE A 184 23.59 -20.88 6.98
C ILE A 184 24.15 -19.59 7.57
N PHE A 185 23.45 -18.47 7.35
CA PHE A 185 23.90 -17.14 7.71
C PHE A 185 22.72 -16.28 8.22
N PRO A 186 22.41 -16.33 9.53
CA PRO A 186 21.29 -15.60 10.13
C PRO A 186 21.63 -14.11 10.36
N PHE A 187 21.90 -13.37 9.28
CA PHE A 187 22.19 -11.93 9.33
C PHE A 187 21.11 -11.09 8.63
N ALA A 188 20.86 -9.90 9.15
CA ALA A 188 19.83 -8.97 8.67
C ALA A 188 19.99 -8.63 7.18
N TYR A 189 21.22 -8.35 6.73
CA TYR A 189 21.50 -7.98 5.34
C TYR A 189 21.20 -9.12 4.37
N ILE A 190 21.33 -10.38 4.78
CA ILE A 190 21.01 -11.56 3.96
C ILE A 190 19.50 -11.69 3.80
N ALA A 191 18.74 -11.46 4.87
CA ALA A 191 17.29 -11.39 4.79
C ALA A 191 16.83 -10.28 3.83
N ILE A 192 17.50 -9.12 3.84
CA ILE A 192 17.23 -8.03 2.87
C ILE A 192 17.56 -8.48 1.45
N TYR A 193 18.74 -9.05 1.19
CA TYR A 193 19.14 -9.53 -0.13
C TYR A 193 18.18 -10.57 -0.70
N SER A 194 17.68 -11.48 0.14
CA SER A 194 16.71 -12.51 -0.26
C SER A 194 15.39 -11.91 -0.79
N ALA A 195 15.01 -10.71 -0.35
CA ALA A 195 13.85 -9.98 -0.89
C ALA A 195 14.22 -9.14 -2.12
N THR A 196 15.41 -8.54 -2.12
CA THR A 196 15.87 -7.65 -3.18
C THR A 196 16.12 -8.37 -4.50
N ILE A 197 16.82 -9.50 -4.49
CA ILE A 197 17.22 -10.22 -5.71
C ILE A 197 15.98 -10.66 -6.53
N PRO A 198 14.98 -11.35 -5.95
CA PRO A 198 13.77 -11.74 -6.68
C PRO A 198 12.98 -10.52 -7.16
N GLN A 199 12.92 -9.43 -6.40
CA GLN A 199 12.24 -8.21 -6.82
C GLN A 199 12.90 -7.59 -8.05
N VAL A 200 14.24 -7.55 -8.11
CA VAL A 200 14.97 -7.03 -9.28
C VAL A 200 14.71 -7.90 -10.52
N VAL A 201 14.74 -9.23 -10.38
CA VAL A 201 14.43 -10.17 -11.47
C VAL A 201 12.96 -10.02 -11.90
N GLY A 202 12.04 -9.94 -10.95
CA GLY A 202 10.61 -9.73 -11.18
C GLY A 202 10.33 -8.42 -11.91
N ASN A 203 11.07 -7.35 -11.63
CA ASN A 203 10.94 -6.10 -12.38
C ASN A 203 11.42 -6.22 -13.83
N ARG A 204 12.48 -7.00 -14.08
CA ARG A 204 12.93 -7.29 -15.46
C ARG A 204 11.85 -8.05 -16.23
N ASN A 205 11.23 -9.03 -15.58
CA ASN A 205 10.11 -9.78 -16.16
C ASN A 205 8.88 -8.89 -16.37
N LEU A 206 8.57 -8.03 -15.41
CA LEU A 206 7.48 -7.08 -15.53
C LEU A 206 7.71 -6.11 -16.68
N LYS A 207 8.93 -5.58 -16.86
CA LYS A 207 9.29 -4.75 -18.02
C LYS A 207 9.02 -5.48 -19.35
N LYS A 208 9.34 -6.78 -19.46
CA LYS A 208 9.00 -7.59 -20.65
C LYS A 208 7.48 -7.67 -20.87
N ILE A 209 6.68 -7.77 -19.81
CA ILE A 209 5.21 -7.71 -19.89
C ILE A 209 4.76 -6.33 -20.38
N THR A 210 5.35 -5.26 -19.83
CA THR A 210 5.01 -3.86 -20.17
C THR A 210 5.35 -3.50 -21.62
N ASN A 211 6.39 -4.09 -22.23
CA ASN A 211 6.78 -3.85 -23.64
C ASN A 211 5.65 -4.08 -24.66
N LYS A 212 4.64 -4.89 -24.30
CA LYS A 212 3.45 -5.12 -25.14
C LYS A 212 2.56 -3.88 -25.23
N TYR A 213 2.55 -3.05 -24.19
CA TYR A 213 1.62 -1.94 -24.01
C TYR A 213 2.30 -0.57 -24.05
N VAL A 214 3.61 -0.52 -23.83
CA VAL A 214 4.40 0.71 -23.71
C VAL A 214 5.52 0.68 -24.73
N ASP A 215 5.65 1.74 -25.52
CA ASP A 215 6.82 1.98 -26.36
C ASP A 215 7.92 2.67 -25.54
N TRP A 216 9.01 1.96 -25.29
CA TRP A 216 10.12 2.44 -24.45
C TRP A 216 11.14 3.27 -25.21
N GLU A 217 11.04 3.38 -26.53
CA GLU A 217 11.91 4.22 -27.35
C GLU A 217 11.52 5.70 -27.28
N GLN A 218 10.32 5.97 -26.76
CA GLN A 218 9.82 7.32 -26.60
C GLN A 218 10.60 8.10 -25.54
N SER A 219 10.90 9.35 -25.87
CA SER A 219 11.57 10.26 -24.96
C SER A 219 10.58 10.92 -23.99
N SER A 220 11.13 11.40 -22.88
CA SER A 220 10.33 12.08 -21.86
C SER A 220 9.77 13.41 -22.40
N SER A 221 8.52 13.74 -22.06
CA SER A 221 7.90 15.02 -22.45
C SER A 221 7.85 16.00 -21.29
N LEU A 222 8.27 17.25 -21.54
CA LEU A 222 8.19 18.31 -20.54
C LEU A 222 6.73 18.60 -20.11
N LYS A 223 5.78 18.52 -21.05
CA LYS A 223 4.34 18.73 -20.78
C LYS A 223 3.81 17.70 -19.78
N VAL A 224 4.11 16.43 -20.02
CA VAL A 224 3.67 15.33 -19.14
C VAL A 224 4.38 15.42 -17.77
N LYS A 225 5.69 15.69 -17.75
CA LYS A 225 6.41 15.92 -16.49
C LYS A 225 5.80 17.06 -15.67
N LYS A 226 5.47 18.19 -16.30
CA LYS A 226 4.84 19.33 -15.61
C LYS A 226 3.48 18.94 -15.01
N SER A 227 2.66 18.17 -15.74
CA SER A 227 1.40 17.64 -15.20
C SER A 227 1.62 16.71 -13.99
N ILE A 228 2.60 15.80 -14.08
CA ILE A 228 2.92 14.90 -12.96
C ILE A 228 3.46 15.71 -11.78
N LEU A 229 4.36 16.67 -12.00
CA LEU A 229 4.94 17.51 -10.95
C LEU A 229 3.90 18.38 -10.24
N GLN A 230 2.88 18.87 -10.95
CA GLN A 230 1.77 19.59 -10.32
C GLN A 230 1.02 18.72 -9.32
N LYS A 231 0.85 17.43 -9.63
CA LYS A 231 0.25 16.44 -8.72
C LYS A 231 1.18 16.13 -7.55
N VAL A 232 2.46 15.87 -7.84
CA VAL A 232 3.49 15.63 -6.83
C VAL A 232 3.58 16.77 -5.83
N LYS A 233 3.56 18.04 -6.28
CA LYS A 233 3.61 19.21 -5.39
C LYS A 233 2.44 19.23 -4.39
N ARG A 234 1.29 18.68 -4.76
CA ARG A 234 0.11 18.60 -3.87
C ARG A 234 0.14 17.39 -2.95
N ILE A 235 0.70 16.26 -3.39
CA ILE A 235 0.77 15.01 -2.61
C ILE A 235 1.99 14.99 -1.67
N LEU A 236 3.10 15.60 -2.05
CA LEU A 236 4.36 15.55 -1.30
C LEU A 236 4.22 16.00 0.17
N PRO A 237 3.54 17.12 0.50
CA PRO A 237 3.38 17.52 1.90
C PRO A 237 2.57 16.49 2.71
N GLU A 238 1.53 15.90 2.10
CA GLU A 238 0.75 14.82 2.70
C GLU A 238 1.61 13.57 2.93
N ALA A 239 2.47 13.21 1.97
CA ALA A 239 3.40 12.09 2.12
C ALA A 239 4.42 12.31 3.25
N ILE A 240 4.95 13.53 3.39
CA ILE A 240 5.84 13.91 4.50
C ILE A 240 5.09 13.79 5.84
N PHE A 241 3.87 14.33 5.91
CA PHE A 241 3.03 14.22 7.09
C PHE A 241 2.74 12.76 7.44
N TYR A 242 2.41 11.92 6.46
CA TYR A 242 2.12 10.50 6.67
C TYR A 242 3.33 9.74 7.26
N CYS A 243 4.54 10.01 6.77
CA CYS A 243 5.77 9.42 7.32
C CYS A 243 5.95 9.73 8.82
N LEU A 244 5.59 10.94 9.25
CA LEU A 244 5.66 11.36 10.66
C LEU A 244 4.47 10.83 11.45
N SER A 245 3.27 10.92 10.89
CA SER A 245 2.00 10.58 11.53
C SER A 245 1.89 9.09 11.85
N GLY A 246 2.46 8.22 11.01
CA GLY A 246 2.39 6.77 11.20
C GLY A 246 3.04 6.27 12.49
N GLN A 247 3.89 7.09 13.14
CA GLN A 247 4.57 6.76 14.39
C GLN A 247 3.89 7.39 15.63
N ILE A 248 2.90 8.26 15.45
CA ILE A 248 2.26 8.97 16.56
C ILE A 248 1.62 8.00 17.54
N THR A 249 0.92 6.96 17.07
CA THR A 249 0.30 5.95 17.95
C THR A 249 1.34 5.23 18.81
N VAL A 250 2.50 4.92 18.24
CA VAL A 250 3.61 4.28 18.96
C VAL A 250 4.21 5.25 19.99
N TRP A 251 4.40 6.52 19.62
CA TRP A 251 4.91 7.54 20.55
C TRP A 251 3.95 7.80 21.70
N LEU A 252 2.65 7.94 21.43
CA LEU A 252 1.64 8.14 22.47
C LEU A 252 1.65 6.97 23.46
N LEU A 253 1.70 5.72 22.98
CA LEU A 253 1.77 4.56 23.86
C LEU A 253 3.11 4.42 24.59
N SER A 254 4.21 4.83 23.97
CA SER A 254 5.52 4.81 24.61
C SER A 254 5.65 5.82 25.75
N ILE A 255 4.90 6.93 25.70
CA ILE A 255 4.94 7.99 26.71
C ILE A 255 3.85 7.79 27.76
N PHE A 256 2.65 7.39 27.35
CA PHE A 256 1.45 7.36 28.21
C PHE A 256 0.95 5.94 28.51
N GLY A 257 1.32 4.95 27.70
CA GLY A 257 0.83 3.58 27.81
C GLY A 257 1.78 2.64 28.55
N SER A 258 1.32 1.42 28.80
CA SER A 258 2.13 0.34 29.36
C SER A 258 2.90 -0.42 28.27
N THR A 259 4.03 -1.05 28.63
CA THR A 259 4.78 -1.96 27.75
C THR A 259 3.90 -3.06 27.16
N ASN A 260 2.92 -3.56 27.94
CA ASN A 260 1.94 -4.54 27.48
C ASN A 260 1.02 -3.97 26.39
N SER A 261 0.53 -2.73 26.55
CA SER A 261 -0.31 -2.06 25.56
C SER A 261 0.39 -1.91 24.20
N ILE A 262 1.69 -1.62 24.22
CA ILE A 262 2.52 -1.50 23.01
C ILE A 262 2.61 -2.85 22.27
N ALA A 263 2.92 -3.92 23.01
CA ALA A 263 3.01 -5.27 22.45
C ALA A 263 1.67 -5.74 21.85
N GLN A 264 0.57 -5.48 22.55
CA GLN A 264 -0.78 -5.83 22.12
C GLN A 264 -1.20 -5.09 20.85
N ILE A 265 -0.91 -3.79 20.73
CA ILE A 265 -1.17 -3.04 19.48
C ILE A 265 -0.31 -3.55 18.32
N GLY A 266 0.95 -3.91 18.57
CA GLY A 266 1.80 -4.52 17.56
C GLY A 266 1.27 -5.86 17.07
N ALA A 267 0.75 -6.69 17.97
CA ALA A 267 0.14 -7.99 17.65
C ALA A 267 -1.16 -7.81 16.84
N LEU A 268 -2.07 -6.94 17.28
CA LEU A 268 -3.32 -6.61 16.57
C LEU A 268 -3.05 -6.01 15.18
N GLY A 269 -2.02 -5.18 15.05
CA GLY A 269 -1.59 -4.63 13.77
C GLY A 269 -1.21 -5.71 12.74
N ARG A 270 -0.68 -6.85 13.18
CA ARG A 270 -0.38 -7.99 12.28
C ARG A 270 -1.63 -8.66 11.74
N LEU A 271 -2.68 -8.78 12.56
CA LEU A 271 -3.98 -9.27 12.09
C LEU A 271 -4.58 -8.31 11.05
N ALA A 272 -4.47 -7.00 11.28
CA ALA A 272 -4.96 -5.98 10.37
C ALA A 272 -4.28 -6.02 8.98
N MET A 273 -3.00 -6.41 8.91
CA MET A 273 -2.28 -6.52 7.63
C MET A 273 -2.93 -7.51 6.65
N VAL A 274 -3.58 -8.58 7.15
CA VAL A 274 -4.24 -9.58 6.31
C VAL A 274 -5.42 -8.96 5.54
N ILE A 275 -6.11 -8.00 6.14
CA ILE A 275 -7.23 -7.26 5.52
C ILE A 275 -6.76 -6.40 4.35
N GLY A 276 -5.46 -6.07 4.30
CA GLY A 276 -4.83 -5.34 3.21
C GLY A 276 -5.06 -5.96 1.82
N ILE A 277 -5.45 -7.24 1.74
CA ILE A 277 -5.82 -7.91 0.49
C ILE A 277 -6.92 -7.14 -0.26
N ILE A 278 -7.88 -6.57 0.48
CA ILE A 278 -8.99 -5.80 -0.08
C ILE A 278 -8.45 -4.58 -0.81
N SER A 279 -7.51 -3.85 -0.19
CA SER A 279 -6.87 -2.69 -0.82
C SER A 279 -6.18 -3.05 -2.14
N VAL A 280 -5.45 -4.18 -2.17
CA VAL A 280 -4.76 -4.64 -3.39
C VAL A 280 -5.73 -5.04 -4.50
N LEU A 281 -6.83 -5.73 -4.16
CA LEU A 281 -7.88 -6.09 -5.12
C LEU A 281 -8.50 -4.84 -5.76
N PHE A 282 -8.85 -3.85 -4.95
CA PHE A 282 -9.42 -2.60 -5.44
C PHE A 282 -8.42 -1.81 -6.29
N GLY A 283 -7.17 -1.67 -5.84
CA GLY A 283 -6.11 -0.97 -6.57
C GLY A 283 -5.72 -1.64 -7.90
N THR A 284 -5.96 -2.95 -8.04
CA THR A 284 -5.62 -3.73 -9.23
C THR A 284 -6.78 -3.82 -10.23
N LEU A 285 -8.01 -3.98 -9.75
CA LEU A 285 -9.18 -4.22 -10.60
C LEU A 285 -10.02 -2.97 -10.81
N ILE A 286 -10.33 -2.24 -9.73
CA ILE A 286 -11.38 -1.21 -9.74
C ILE A 286 -10.79 0.16 -10.05
N THR A 287 -9.73 0.56 -9.35
CA THR A 287 -9.06 1.86 -9.54
C THR A 287 -8.63 2.11 -10.99
N PRO A 288 -7.99 1.15 -11.71
CA PRO A 288 -7.59 1.36 -13.10
C PRO A 288 -8.75 1.42 -14.09
N ARG A 289 -9.88 0.76 -13.79
CA ARG A 289 -11.12 0.85 -14.58
C ARG A 289 -11.78 2.21 -14.37
N PHE A 290 -11.80 2.71 -13.13
CA PHE A 290 -12.31 4.04 -12.80
C PHE A 290 -11.48 5.15 -13.45
N ALA A 291 -10.15 5.02 -13.48
CA ALA A 291 -9.25 5.95 -14.14
C ALA A 291 -9.52 6.12 -15.65
N ARG A 292 -10.04 5.08 -16.31
CA ARG A 292 -10.36 5.04 -17.75
C ARG A 292 -11.75 5.55 -18.11
N LEU A 293 -12.61 5.83 -17.13
CA LEU A 293 -13.97 6.32 -17.40
C LEU A 293 -13.92 7.68 -18.10
N LYS A 294 -14.89 7.91 -19.00
CA LYS A 294 -15.13 9.22 -19.61
C LYS A 294 -15.55 10.24 -18.55
N ASP A 295 -15.31 11.52 -18.84
CA ASP A 295 -15.71 12.65 -17.99
C ASP A 295 -17.22 12.93 -18.10
N ASP A 296 -18.03 11.99 -17.61
CA ASP A 296 -19.51 12.06 -17.55
C ASP A 296 -19.95 11.93 -16.09
N PHE A 297 -20.68 12.91 -15.58
CA PHE A 297 -21.12 12.97 -14.19
C PHE A 297 -21.93 11.75 -13.76
N ASN A 298 -22.97 11.38 -14.53
CA ASN A 298 -23.89 10.32 -14.17
C ASN A 298 -23.19 8.97 -14.17
N LEU A 299 -22.33 8.75 -15.16
CA LEU A 299 -21.53 7.53 -15.24
C LEU A 299 -20.55 7.45 -14.06
N LEU A 300 -19.80 8.53 -13.80
CA LEU A 300 -18.78 8.56 -12.75
C LEU A 300 -19.41 8.39 -11.37
N LEU A 301 -20.49 9.10 -11.07
CA LEU A 301 -21.19 9.02 -9.80
C LEU A 301 -21.73 7.61 -9.54
N ARG A 302 -22.35 6.99 -10.56
CA ARG A 302 -22.86 5.62 -10.45
C ARG A 302 -21.73 4.63 -10.18
N ARG A 303 -20.61 4.73 -10.91
CA ARG A 303 -19.46 3.82 -10.71
C ARG A 303 -18.75 4.05 -9.39
N TYR A 304 -18.69 5.30 -8.94
CA TYR A 304 -18.15 5.67 -7.64
C TYR A 304 -18.97 5.02 -6.51
N TRP A 305 -20.29 5.20 -6.50
CA TRP A 305 -21.17 4.56 -5.51
C TRP A 305 -21.12 3.02 -5.55
N GLN A 306 -21.09 2.42 -6.74
CA GLN A 306 -20.93 0.97 -6.87
C GLN A 306 -19.62 0.48 -6.23
N ALA A 307 -18.51 1.19 -6.44
CA ALA A 307 -17.24 0.85 -5.81
C ALA A 307 -17.32 0.99 -4.28
N LEU A 308 -17.90 2.09 -3.77
CA LEU A 308 -18.01 2.33 -2.33
C LEU A 308 -18.89 1.30 -1.62
N ILE A 309 -20.06 0.98 -2.19
CA ILE A 309 -20.97 -0.02 -1.62
C ILE A 309 -20.30 -1.39 -1.60
N LEU A 310 -19.59 -1.75 -2.67
CA LEU A 310 -18.86 -3.02 -2.74
C LEU A 310 -17.76 -3.11 -1.67
N VAL A 311 -16.95 -2.05 -1.50
CA VAL A 311 -15.94 -2.01 -0.42
C VAL A 311 -16.61 -2.13 0.93
N LEU A 312 -17.63 -1.31 1.18
CA LEU A 312 -18.29 -1.22 2.47
C LEU A 312 -18.87 -2.58 2.86
N PHE A 313 -19.54 -3.26 1.91
CA PHE A 313 -20.05 -4.60 2.11
C PHE A 313 -18.92 -5.58 2.47
N ALA A 314 -17.81 -5.58 1.73
CA ALA A 314 -16.68 -6.46 2.00
C ALA A 314 -16.04 -6.19 3.39
N LEU A 315 -15.88 -4.92 3.77
CA LEU A 315 -15.31 -4.55 5.07
C LEU A 315 -16.27 -4.84 6.23
N CYS A 316 -17.56 -4.56 6.07
CA CYS A 316 -18.58 -4.93 7.06
C CYS A 316 -18.63 -6.44 7.27
N PHE A 317 -18.48 -7.23 6.20
CA PHE A 317 -18.38 -8.69 6.31
C PHE A 317 -17.15 -9.12 7.12
N VAL A 318 -15.99 -8.49 6.90
CA VAL A 318 -14.78 -8.76 7.71
C VAL A 318 -15.01 -8.43 9.19
N VAL A 319 -15.58 -7.27 9.49
CA VAL A 319 -15.88 -6.86 10.87
C VAL A 319 -16.88 -7.83 11.52
N LEU A 320 -17.92 -8.27 10.78
CA LEU A 320 -18.91 -9.22 11.26
C LEU A 320 -18.26 -10.57 11.62
N VAL A 321 -17.39 -11.10 10.75
CA VAL A 321 -16.67 -12.36 11.03
C VAL A 321 -15.81 -12.23 12.28
N VAL A 322 -15.10 -11.13 12.46
CA VAL A 322 -14.24 -10.91 13.63
C VAL A 322 -15.07 -10.75 14.91
N TYR A 323 -16.22 -10.08 14.81
CA TYR A 323 -17.15 -9.91 15.91
C TYR A 323 -17.78 -11.24 16.37
N LEU A 324 -18.08 -12.14 15.42
CA LEU A 324 -18.66 -13.46 15.73
C LEU A 324 -17.63 -14.47 16.25
N PHE A 325 -16.36 -14.35 15.83
CA PHE A 325 -15.29 -15.31 16.16
C PHE A 325 -14.01 -14.64 16.71
N PRO A 326 -14.09 -13.79 17.76
CA PRO A 326 -12.93 -13.07 18.26
C PRO A 326 -11.89 -14.01 18.88
N SER A 327 -12.33 -14.98 19.69
CA SER A 327 -11.45 -15.94 20.37
C SER A 327 -10.66 -16.81 19.39
N GLN A 328 -11.30 -17.30 18.33
CA GLN A 328 -10.66 -18.15 17.31
C GLN A 328 -9.62 -17.37 16.50
N ILE A 329 -9.87 -16.09 16.23
CA ILE A 329 -8.89 -15.23 15.55
C ILE A 329 -7.70 -14.95 16.47
N LEU A 330 -7.94 -14.75 17.78
CA LEU A 330 -6.88 -14.53 18.76
C LEU A 330 -6.00 -15.77 18.97
N TRP A 331 -6.47 -16.98 18.68
CA TRP A 331 -5.62 -18.19 18.71
C TRP A 331 -4.41 -18.08 17.79
N ILE A 332 -4.51 -17.30 16.70
CA ILE A 332 -3.38 -17.04 15.80
C ILE A 332 -2.26 -16.26 16.49
N LEU A 333 -2.61 -15.40 17.45
CA LEU A 333 -1.66 -14.60 18.24
C LEU A 333 -1.10 -15.36 19.45
N GLY A 334 -1.83 -16.35 19.97
CA GLY A 334 -1.43 -17.18 21.12
C GLY A 334 -2.18 -16.87 22.41
N SER A 335 -1.95 -17.68 23.44
CA SER A 335 -2.67 -17.63 24.72
C SER A 335 -2.52 -16.30 25.46
N ASP A 336 -1.38 -15.62 25.30
CA ASP A 336 -1.08 -14.36 25.98
C ASP A 336 -1.99 -13.20 25.55
N TYR A 337 -2.67 -13.36 24.41
CA TYR A 337 -3.58 -12.36 23.82
C TYR A 337 -5.06 -12.77 23.91
N ALA A 338 -5.38 -13.89 24.59
CA ALA A 338 -6.75 -14.42 24.66
C ALA A 338 -7.76 -13.42 25.25
N ASN A 339 -7.30 -12.51 26.12
CA ASN A 339 -8.17 -11.52 26.78
C ASN A 339 -8.51 -10.29 25.91
N LEU A 340 -8.07 -10.25 24.64
CA LEU A 340 -8.23 -9.09 23.75
C LEU A 340 -9.45 -9.17 22.82
N GLU A 341 -10.52 -9.87 23.23
CA GLU A 341 -11.68 -10.13 22.36
C GLU A 341 -12.38 -8.84 21.91
N ARG A 342 -12.43 -7.82 22.77
CA ARG A 342 -13.04 -6.53 22.41
C ARG A 342 -12.08 -5.67 21.60
N GLU A 343 -10.81 -5.69 21.98
CA GLU A 343 -9.73 -4.91 21.40
C GLU A 343 -9.45 -5.33 19.96
N VAL A 344 -9.53 -6.64 19.66
CA VAL A 344 -9.38 -7.12 18.28
C VAL A 344 -10.49 -6.59 17.38
N VAL A 345 -11.74 -6.56 17.85
CA VAL A 345 -12.86 -6.01 17.07
C VAL A 345 -12.63 -4.52 16.80
N LEU A 346 -12.25 -3.73 17.80
CA LEU A 346 -11.97 -2.30 17.64
C LEU A 346 -10.79 -2.03 16.69
N ALA A 347 -9.70 -2.79 16.82
CA ALA A 347 -8.55 -2.66 15.94
C ALA A 347 -8.92 -2.96 14.48
N ILE A 348 -9.76 -3.96 14.25
CA ILE A 348 -10.22 -4.32 12.91
C ILE A 348 -11.18 -3.25 12.36
N ILE A 349 -12.09 -2.68 13.17
CA ILE A 349 -12.93 -1.56 12.74
C ILE A 349 -12.08 -0.36 12.30
N GLY A 350 -11.10 0.05 13.10
CA GLY A 350 -10.20 1.15 12.76
C GLY A 350 -9.38 0.89 11.50
N SER A 351 -8.95 -0.37 11.30
CA SER A 351 -8.23 -0.80 10.10
C SER A 351 -9.12 -0.80 8.86
N CYS A 352 -10.36 -1.27 8.98
CA CYS A 352 -11.36 -1.22 7.91
C CYS A 352 -11.68 0.22 7.51
N LEU A 353 -11.86 1.14 8.47
CA LEU A 353 -12.07 2.56 8.17
C LEU A 353 -10.87 3.18 7.44
N SER A 354 -9.64 2.88 7.88
CA SER A 354 -8.42 3.33 7.21
C SER A 354 -8.32 2.80 5.77
N ILE A 355 -8.65 1.52 5.54
CA ILE A 355 -8.69 0.93 4.19
C ILE A 355 -9.78 1.58 3.34
N PHE A 356 -10.97 1.83 3.90
CA PHE A 356 -12.06 2.48 3.19
C PHE A 356 -11.69 3.89 2.74
N SER A 357 -11.14 4.68 3.67
CA SER A 357 -10.55 5.99 3.42
C SER A 357 -9.53 5.97 2.28
N GLY A 358 -8.57 5.03 2.34
CA GLY A 358 -7.54 4.84 1.32
C GLY A 358 -8.11 4.48 -0.06
N ILE A 359 -9.15 3.63 -0.12
CA ILE A 359 -9.80 3.27 -1.40
C ILE A 359 -10.54 4.47 -1.98
N ILE A 360 -11.28 5.23 -1.17
CA ILE A 360 -11.92 6.49 -1.61
C ILE A 360 -10.86 7.43 -2.20
N SER A 361 -9.75 7.61 -1.49
CA SER A 361 -8.63 8.43 -1.93
C SER A 361 -8.05 7.95 -3.26
N SER A 362 -7.88 6.64 -3.42
CA SER A 362 -7.33 6.05 -4.63
C SER A 362 -8.18 6.30 -5.88
N LEU A 363 -9.52 6.29 -5.74
CA LEU A 363 -10.45 6.47 -6.87
C LEU A 363 -10.36 7.88 -7.46
N TYR A 364 -10.44 8.91 -6.60
CA TYR A 364 -10.35 10.29 -7.11
C TYR A 364 -8.90 10.62 -7.52
N SER A 365 -7.91 10.09 -6.79
CA SER A 365 -6.49 10.36 -7.06
C SER A 365 -6.04 9.73 -8.36
N SER A 366 -6.58 8.57 -8.74
CA SER A 366 -6.28 7.94 -10.03
C SER A 366 -6.77 8.75 -11.22
N ARG A 367 -7.66 9.73 -11.03
CA ARG A 367 -8.07 10.71 -12.05
C ARG A 367 -7.32 12.05 -11.92
N GLY A 368 -6.36 12.14 -11.00
CA GLY A 368 -5.56 13.33 -10.74
C GLY A 368 -6.24 14.39 -9.89
N TRP A 369 -7.36 14.08 -9.23
CA TRP A 369 -7.96 14.97 -8.24
C TRP A 369 -7.19 14.81 -6.94
N ILE A 370 -6.72 15.90 -6.34
CA ILE A 370 -5.86 15.83 -5.15
C ILE A 370 -6.35 16.89 -4.19
N ILE A 371 -6.61 16.47 -2.94
CA ILE A 371 -7.05 17.32 -1.85
C ILE A 371 -5.97 18.38 -1.60
N ASN A 372 -6.38 19.57 -1.17
CA ASN A 372 -5.39 20.55 -0.72
C ASN A 372 -4.66 19.96 0.51
N PRO A 373 -3.32 19.81 0.46
CA PRO A 373 -2.58 19.16 1.54
C PRO A 373 -2.69 19.92 2.86
N ILE A 374 -2.75 21.26 2.84
CA ILE A 374 -2.87 22.05 4.06
C ILE A 374 -4.19 21.72 4.75
N PHE A 375 -5.29 21.70 4.00
CA PHE A 375 -6.60 21.35 4.53
C PHE A 375 -6.64 19.94 5.12
N TYR A 376 -6.09 18.95 4.40
CA TYR A 376 -6.04 17.57 4.86
C TYR A 376 -5.18 17.39 6.12
N ILE A 377 -4.00 18.00 6.15
CA ILE A 377 -3.08 17.93 7.31
C ILE A 377 -3.71 18.62 8.51
N THR A 378 -4.30 19.81 8.33
CA THR A 378 -4.96 20.53 9.43
C THR A 378 -6.10 19.70 10.01
N ILE A 379 -6.98 19.13 9.19
CA ILE A 379 -8.06 18.26 9.68
C ILE A 379 -7.50 17.03 10.38
N SER A 380 -6.45 16.41 9.83
CA SER A 380 -5.83 15.23 10.44
C SER A 380 -5.24 15.56 11.82
N ILE A 381 -4.51 16.66 11.95
CA ILE A 381 -3.95 17.11 13.23
C ILE A 381 -5.07 17.45 14.22
N VAL A 382 -6.06 18.25 13.80
CA VAL A 382 -7.18 18.66 14.66
C VAL A 382 -7.96 17.43 15.14
N SER A 383 -8.26 16.48 14.26
CA SER A 383 -8.95 15.24 14.63
C SER A 383 -8.14 14.38 15.60
N THR A 384 -6.81 14.34 15.44
CA THR A 384 -5.91 13.62 16.35
C THR A 384 -5.88 14.30 17.72
N VAL A 385 -5.76 15.63 17.77
CA VAL A 385 -5.76 16.40 19.03
C VAL A 385 -7.09 16.26 19.75
N ILE A 386 -8.22 16.43 19.04
CA ILE A 386 -9.56 16.25 19.62
C ILE A 386 -9.71 14.80 20.11
N GLY A 387 -9.28 13.83 19.33
CA GLY A 387 -9.32 12.42 19.73
C GLY A 387 -8.53 12.16 21.01
N ILE A 388 -7.32 12.72 21.15
CA ILE A 388 -6.49 12.59 22.35
C ILE A 388 -7.18 13.20 23.58
N VAL A 389 -7.86 14.34 23.43
CA VAL A 389 -8.58 14.99 24.54
C VAL A 389 -9.82 14.19 24.96
N VAL A 390 -10.49 13.52 24.02
CA VAL A 390 -11.74 12.78 24.27
C VAL A 390 -11.48 11.35 24.77
N THR A 391 -10.30 10.79 24.53
CA THR A 391 -10.00 9.38 24.83
C THR A 391 -8.89 9.24 25.87
N ASP A 392 -9.01 8.24 26.74
CA ASP A 392 -7.93 7.90 27.68
C ASP A 392 -6.81 7.11 26.98
N ILE A 393 -5.83 7.85 26.46
CA ILE A 393 -4.67 7.32 25.74
C ILE A 393 -3.71 6.50 26.62
N SER A 394 -3.90 6.46 27.94
CA SER A 394 -3.10 5.61 28.83
C SER A 394 -3.48 4.12 28.69
N THR A 395 -4.68 3.85 28.18
CA THR A 395 -5.22 2.50 28.00
C THR A 395 -5.18 2.07 26.53
N LEU A 396 -5.03 0.75 26.29
CA LEU A 396 -5.12 0.18 24.95
C LEU A 396 -6.47 0.51 24.29
N TYR A 397 -7.55 0.37 25.04
CA TYR A 397 -8.90 0.64 24.58
C TYR A 397 -9.07 2.09 24.09
N GLY A 398 -8.60 3.08 24.85
CA GLY A 398 -8.67 4.49 24.46
C GLY A 398 -7.88 4.79 23.18
N VAL A 399 -6.70 4.20 23.02
CA VAL A 399 -5.91 4.36 21.79
C VAL A 399 -6.58 3.71 20.57
N LEU A 400 -7.28 2.58 20.74
CA LEU A 400 -8.05 1.97 19.66
C LEU A 400 -9.24 2.85 19.25
N ILE A 401 -9.94 3.47 20.21
CA ILE A 401 -11.01 4.44 19.92
C ILE A 401 -10.44 5.67 19.22
N LEU A 402 -9.30 6.20 19.66
CA LEU A 402 -8.62 7.30 18.99
C LEU A 402 -8.39 6.99 17.50
N ASN A 403 -7.88 5.80 17.19
CA ASN A 403 -7.66 5.38 15.81
C ASN A 403 -8.97 5.31 15.00
N ILE A 404 -10.07 4.86 15.60
CA ILE A 404 -11.39 4.84 14.96
C ILE A 404 -11.90 6.27 14.68
N ILE A 405 -11.76 7.18 15.63
CA ILE A 405 -12.17 8.59 15.47
C ILE A 405 -11.40 9.23 14.32
N VAL A 406 -10.07 9.12 14.34
CA VAL A 406 -9.21 9.70 13.29
C VAL A 406 -9.53 9.09 11.92
N ALA A 407 -9.64 7.76 11.83
CA ALA A 407 -9.98 7.08 10.58
C ALA A 407 -11.38 7.47 10.07
N GLY A 408 -12.36 7.64 10.97
CA GLY A 408 -13.71 8.10 10.64
C GLY A 408 -13.72 9.51 10.05
N VAL A 409 -12.97 10.44 10.65
CA VAL A 409 -12.82 11.80 10.10
C VAL A 409 -12.15 11.79 8.73
N GLN A 410 -11.15 10.93 8.52
CA GLN A 410 -10.50 10.77 7.22
C GLN A 410 -11.48 10.22 6.17
N VAL A 411 -12.28 9.20 6.49
CA VAL A 411 -13.33 8.68 5.59
C VAL A 411 -14.27 9.80 5.15
N LEU A 412 -14.78 10.60 6.11
CA LEU A 412 -15.66 11.73 5.81
C LEU A 412 -14.98 12.76 4.91
N THR A 413 -13.74 13.13 5.23
CA THR A 413 -12.95 14.12 4.46
C THR A 413 -12.77 13.68 3.01
N HIS A 414 -12.32 12.44 2.79
CA HIS A 414 -12.12 11.90 1.45
C HIS A 414 -13.43 11.69 0.69
N PHE A 415 -14.49 11.26 1.39
CA PHE A 415 -15.81 11.07 0.81
C PHE A 415 -16.42 12.40 0.32
N ILE A 416 -16.44 13.42 1.18
CA ILE A 416 -16.95 14.75 0.86
C ILE A 416 -16.16 15.35 -0.32
N TYR A 417 -14.83 15.23 -0.29
CA TYR A 417 -14.00 15.72 -1.39
C TYR A 417 -14.27 14.98 -2.71
N GLY A 418 -14.41 13.65 -2.67
CA GLY A 418 -14.76 12.84 -3.83
C GLY A 418 -16.07 13.30 -4.49
N LEU A 419 -17.12 13.49 -3.67
CA LEU A 419 -18.41 14.02 -4.15
C LEU A 419 -18.31 15.44 -4.69
N TYR A 420 -17.58 16.33 -4.01
CA TYR A 420 -17.36 17.70 -4.46
C TYR A 420 -16.72 17.74 -5.85
N ARG A 421 -15.70 16.90 -6.10
CA ARG A 421 -15.02 16.82 -7.40
C ARG A 421 -15.90 16.21 -8.48
N LEU A 422 -16.76 15.25 -8.15
CA LEU A 422 -17.72 14.71 -9.10
C LEU A 422 -18.72 15.78 -9.54
N LYS A 423 -19.25 16.59 -8.61
CA LYS A 423 -20.20 17.68 -8.94
C LYS A 423 -19.67 18.70 -9.94
N ALA A 424 -18.36 18.88 -10.05
CA ALA A 424 -17.75 19.78 -11.04
C ALA A 424 -18.02 19.35 -12.51
N PHE A 425 -18.48 18.12 -12.75
CA PHE A 425 -18.86 17.60 -14.06
C PHE A 425 -20.38 17.67 -14.32
N ASN A 426 -21.17 18.17 -13.36
CA ASN A 426 -22.60 18.40 -13.53
C ASN A 426 -22.92 19.72 -14.25
N SER A 427 -21.91 20.56 -14.47
CA SER A 427 -22.00 21.89 -15.11
C SER A 427 -21.47 21.93 -16.54
N ILE A 428 -21.31 20.76 -17.16
CA ILE A 428 -21.03 20.57 -18.60
C ILE A 428 -22.16 19.69 -19.12
#